data_AF-A0A150IVN9-F1
#
_entry.id   AF-A0A150IVN9-F1
#
_cell.length_a   1.000
_cell.length_b   1.000
_cell.length_c   1.000
_cell.angle_alpha   90.00
_cell.angle_beta   90.00
_cell.angle_gamma   90.00
#
_symmetry.space_group_name_H-M   'P 1'
#
loop_
_entity.id
_entity.type
_entity.pdbx_description
1 polymer ?
#
loop_
_entity_poly.entity_id
_entity_poly.type
_entity_poly.pdbx_seq_one_letter_code
_entity_poly.pdbx_strand_id
1 'polypeptide(L)'
;MNSHSKELEFEKALVLRDEIDAIRKSMQEQKIFLDSPINKDVIGYYDKKTICICVVMIRRGVLTGTKNYPIEETLFDKEDTIASFLKQHYKEDFLPNKIILPFDIPEREEIQTFLANGKYDLIITPPSSPREKEEVLLATKNAELFLSSEKKSPLEGLMNSLGLETLPRRIEGYDISNIGPEIKVGSQVTFIDGKPSKENYRIYKIKTVFGQDDISSLREVLSRRFKNKEYLPDLILIDGGKGHLNTALSVLSSFDLEIPTVALAKQEEDLYLEDDFNPDMDTDSKNLLIKVRNEAHRFAIKNLRNMKRKASVHSPLDDIPGLGPKRKVKLLDRFGSIDNLKKAKLEEIQDIVNNSSLSETIFNFVKTLK
;
A
#
# COMPACT_ATOMS: atom_id res chain seq x y z
N MET A 1 -42.83 -36.97 25.18
CA MET A 1 -42.69 -35.66 24.49
C MET A 1 -42.40 -34.52 25.47
N ASN A 2 -43.23 -34.31 26.52
CA ASN A 2 -42.98 -33.27 27.53
C ASN A 2 -41.74 -33.51 28.44
N SER A 3 -41.20 -34.73 28.51
CA SER A 3 -39.98 -35.06 29.26
C SER A 3 -38.71 -34.71 28.49
N HIS A 4 -38.58 -35.13 27.23
CA HIS A 4 -37.42 -34.81 26.38
C HIS A 4 -37.31 -33.33 26.01
N SER A 5 -38.44 -32.61 25.90
CA SER A 5 -38.40 -31.15 25.70
C SER A 5 -37.81 -30.43 26.90
N LYS A 6 -38.06 -30.91 28.13
CA LYS A 6 -37.47 -30.36 29.34
C LYS A 6 -35.97 -30.67 29.40
N GLU A 7 -35.55 -31.90 29.13
CA GLU A 7 -34.13 -32.28 29.11
C GLU A 7 -33.32 -31.46 28.10
N LEU A 8 -33.85 -31.25 26.88
CA LEU A 8 -33.23 -30.41 25.85
C LEU A 8 -33.16 -28.92 26.25
N GLU A 9 -34.12 -28.42 27.02
CA GLU A 9 -34.09 -27.06 27.55
C GLU A 9 -33.12 -26.92 28.73
N PHE A 10 -32.98 -27.94 29.57
CA PHE A 10 -32.01 -27.97 30.66
C PHE A 10 -30.57 -28.03 30.14
N GLU A 11 -30.29 -28.83 29.11
CA GLU A 11 -28.96 -28.85 28.48
C GLU A 11 -28.62 -27.53 27.81
N LYS A 12 -29.57 -26.93 27.07
CA LYS A 12 -29.37 -25.60 26.46
C LYS A 12 -29.17 -24.51 27.51
N ALA A 13 -29.89 -24.58 28.64
CA ALA A 13 -29.72 -23.65 29.75
C ALA A 13 -28.36 -23.82 30.45
N LEU A 14 -27.85 -25.06 30.56
CA LEU A 14 -26.51 -25.35 31.07
C LEU A 14 -25.43 -24.78 30.15
N VAL A 15 -25.54 -25.00 28.83
CA VAL A 15 -24.60 -24.45 27.84
C VAL A 15 -24.61 -22.93 27.85
N LEU A 16 -25.79 -22.29 27.85
CA LEU A 16 -25.91 -20.82 27.93
C LEU A 16 -25.38 -20.27 29.26
N ARG A 17 -25.58 -20.96 30.38
CA ARG A 17 -25.02 -20.56 31.67
C ARG A 17 -23.50 -20.65 31.63
N ASP A 18 -22.95 -21.73 31.11
CA ASP A 18 -21.51 -21.95 31.04
C ASP A 18 -20.84 -20.98 30.04
N GLU A 19 -21.53 -20.60 28.95
CA GLU A 19 -21.13 -19.52 28.04
C GLU A 19 -21.18 -18.14 28.72
N ILE A 20 -22.26 -17.85 29.46
CA ILE A 20 -22.38 -16.60 30.24
C ILE A 20 -21.33 -16.54 31.34
N ASP A 21 -21.02 -17.66 32.00
CA ASP A 21 -19.99 -17.73 33.04
C ASP A 21 -18.58 -17.66 32.44
N ALA A 22 -18.35 -18.21 31.24
CA ALA A 22 -17.11 -18.03 30.49
C ALA A 22 -16.91 -16.56 30.05
N ILE A 23 -17.98 -15.91 29.56
CA ILE A 23 -17.99 -14.48 29.24
C ILE A 23 -17.80 -13.66 30.52
N ARG A 24 -18.45 -14.00 31.64
CA ARG A 24 -18.25 -13.31 32.93
C ARG A 24 -16.86 -13.51 33.50
N LYS A 25 -16.26 -14.70 33.37
CA LYS A 25 -14.85 -14.95 33.74
C LYS A 25 -13.92 -14.10 32.89
N SER A 26 -14.15 -14.07 31.57
CA SER A 26 -13.40 -13.23 30.62
C SER A 26 -13.58 -11.73 30.89
N MET A 27 -14.78 -11.29 31.29
CA MET A 27 -15.06 -9.89 31.66
C MET A 27 -14.60 -9.52 33.08
N GLN A 28 -14.54 -10.48 34.01
CA GLN A 28 -13.96 -10.28 35.35
C GLN A 28 -12.43 -10.24 35.30
N GLU A 29 -11.79 -10.97 34.38
CA GLU A 29 -10.35 -10.86 34.11
C GLU A 29 -9.95 -9.54 33.43
N GLN A 30 -10.91 -8.71 32.99
CA GLN A 30 -10.68 -7.36 32.46
C GLN A 30 -11.01 -6.22 33.41
N LYS A 31 -11.35 -6.49 34.69
CA LYS A 31 -11.52 -5.44 35.70
C LYS A 31 -10.48 -5.54 36.80
N ILE A 32 -9.24 -5.17 36.44
CA ILE A 32 -8.24 -4.87 37.45
C ILE A 32 -8.46 -3.44 37.92
N PHE A 33 -9.22 -3.27 39.00
CA PHE A 33 -9.19 -2.02 39.76
C PHE A 33 -7.78 -1.84 40.35
N LEU A 34 -7.28 -0.62 40.21
CA LEU A 34 -5.90 -0.24 40.41
C LEU A 34 -5.64 0.18 41.85
N ASP A 35 -4.80 -0.56 42.55
CA ASP A 35 -3.93 0.05 43.54
C ASP A 35 -2.70 0.59 42.83
N SER A 36 -2.72 1.92 42.61
CA SER A 36 -1.65 2.81 42.13
C SER A 36 -1.78 3.35 40.68
N PRO A 37 -1.97 4.66 40.48
CA PRO A 37 -2.18 5.32 39.17
C PRO A 37 -0.86 5.63 38.45
N ILE A 38 0.15 4.77 38.57
CA ILE A 38 1.49 5.02 38.05
C ILE A 38 1.55 4.63 36.57
N ASN A 39 2.08 5.52 35.73
CA ASN A 39 2.37 5.23 34.34
C ASN A 39 3.61 4.32 34.28
N LYS A 40 3.48 3.15 33.65
CA LYS A 40 4.59 2.21 33.53
C LYS A 40 4.72 1.63 32.14
N ASP A 41 5.94 1.33 31.73
CA ASP A 41 6.23 0.53 30.56
C ASP A 41 6.81 -0.81 31.00
N VAL A 42 6.36 -1.89 30.38
CA VAL A 42 6.84 -3.25 30.65
C VAL A 42 7.56 -3.75 29.42
N ILE A 43 8.81 -4.15 29.60
CA ILE A 43 9.70 -4.62 28.54
C ILE A 43 9.71 -6.15 28.52
N GLY A 44 9.41 -6.72 27.36
CA GLY A 44 9.62 -8.13 27.04
C GLY A 44 10.84 -8.29 26.14
N TYR A 45 11.57 -9.38 26.32
CA TYR A 45 12.76 -9.70 25.53
C TYR A 45 12.70 -11.16 25.10
N TYR A 46 12.77 -11.41 23.79
CA TYR A 46 12.84 -12.75 23.23
C TYR A 46 14.03 -12.86 22.28
N ASP A 47 14.81 -13.91 22.47
CA ASP A 47 16.07 -14.16 21.75
C ASP A 47 16.14 -15.64 21.32
N LYS A 48 16.34 -15.86 20.02
CA LYS A 48 16.56 -17.19 19.40
C LYS A 48 17.43 -17.11 18.15
N LYS A 49 16.95 -16.43 17.11
CA LYS A 49 17.64 -16.22 15.80
C LYS A 49 17.73 -14.74 15.44
N THR A 50 16.77 -13.98 15.93
CA THR A 50 16.66 -12.53 15.83
C THR A 50 16.15 -12.10 17.19
N ILE A 51 16.65 -10.99 17.69
CA ILE A 51 16.20 -10.47 18.99
C ILE A 51 14.94 -9.64 18.73
N CYS A 52 13.94 -9.74 19.59
CA CYS A 52 12.82 -8.79 19.60
C CYS A 52 12.58 -8.26 20.99
N ILE A 53 12.47 -6.94 21.07
CA ILE A 53 12.06 -6.24 22.28
C ILE A 53 10.61 -5.80 22.11
N CYS A 54 9.75 -6.18 23.05
CA CYS A 54 8.36 -5.71 23.11
C CYS A 54 8.22 -4.68 24.22
N VAL A 55 7.63 -3.53 23.91
CA VAL A 55 7.28 -2.48 24.89
C VAL A 55 5.77 -2.43 25.05
N VAL A 56 5.30 -2.78 26.24
CA VAL A 56 3.89 -2.70 26.64
C VAL A 56 3.70 -1.43 27.47
N MET A 57 2.95 -0.47 26.94
CA MET A 57 2.74 0.83 27.58
C MET A 57 1.45 0.82 28.38
N ILE A 58 1.55 1.05 29.68
CA ILE A 58 0.41 1.11 30.61
C ILE A 58 0.32 2.51 31.20
N ARG A 59 -0.84 3.16 31.05
CA ARG A 59 -1.08 4.51 31.59
C ARG A 59 -2.31 4.49 32.47
N ARG A 60 -2.17 4.98 33.70
CA ARG A 60 -3.23 4.89 34.74
C ARG A 60 -3.84 3.48 34.80
N GLY A 61 -2.99 2.46 34.69
CA GLY A 61 -3.39 1.05 34.72
C GLY A 61 -4.09 0.47 33.50
N VAL A 62 -4.31 1.26 32.45
CA VAL A 62 -4.88 0.80 31.19
C VAL A 62 -3.76 0.55 30.19
N LEU A 63 -3.83 -0.57 29.47
CA LEU A 63 -2.96 -0.85 28.34
C LEU A 63 -3.24 0.18 27.23
N THR A 64 -2.29 1.07 26.95
CA THR A 64 -2.42 2.11 25.91
C THR A 64 -1.80 1.73 24.58
N GLY A 65 -0.93 0.71 24.55
CA GLY A 65 -0.38 0.20 23.31
C GLY A 65 0.77 -0.76 23.51
N THR A 66 1.10 -1.46 22.44
CA THR A 66 2.20 -2.44 22.37
C THR A 66 3.05 -2.14 21.14
N LYS A 67 4.37 -2.11 21.27
CA LYS A 67 5.31 -1.93 20.16
C LYS A 67 6.37 -3.02 20.18
N ASN A 68 6.63 -3.63 19.03
CA ASN A 68 7.67 -4.65 18.85
C ASN A 68 8.83 -4.09 18.03
N TYR A 69 10.06 -4.38 18.46
CA TYR A 69 11.31 -3.91 17.88
C TYR A 69 12.19 -5.11 17.53
N PRO A 70 12.16 -5.58 16.27
CA PRO A 70 13.12 -6.58 15.82
C PRO A 70 14.51 -5.95 15.71
N ILE A 71 15.52 -6.64 16.23
CA ILE A 71 16.92 -6.26 16.20
C ILE A 71 17.67 -7.34 15.41
N GLU A 72 18.27 -6.94 14.29
CA GLU A 72 19.12 -7.82 13.46
C GLU A 72 20.34 -8.25 14.27
N GLU A 73 20.80 -9.51 14.07
CA GLU A 73 21.86 -10.17 14.85
C GLU A 73 22.97 -9.20 15.28
N THR A 74 23.02 -8.93 16.58
CA THR A 74 24.10 -8.20 17.20
C THR A 74 24.97 -9.16 18.00
N LEU A 75 26.30 -9.03 17.88
CA LEU A 75 27.30 -9.73 18.70
C LEU A 75 27.31 -9.28 20.18
N PHE A 76 26.29 -8.55 20.63
CA PHE A 76 26.21 -7.98 21.97
C PHE A 76 25.48 -8.93 22.92
N ASP A 77 25.86 -8.89 24.19
CA ASP A 77 25.13 -9.60 25.23
C ASP A 77 23.71 -9.01 25.39
N LYS A 78 22.79 -9.79 25.95
CA LYS A 78 21.39 -9.40 26.11
C LYS A 78 21.23 -8.15 26.99
N GLU A 79 22.10 -7.99 27.98
CA GLU A 79 22.17 -6.83 28.87
C GLU A 79 22.54 -5.55 28.08
N ASP A 80 23.58 -5.62 27.26
CA ASP A 80 24.02 -4.52 26.39
C ASP A 80 22.94 -4.10 25.39
N THR A 81 22.23 -5.09 24.84
CA THR A 81 21.14 -4.87 23.89
C THR A 81 20.00 -4.06 24.52
N ILE A 82 19.56 -4.44 25.73
CA ILE A 82 18.55 -3.69 26.49
C ILE A 82 19.08 -2.30 26.87
N ALA A 83 20.32 -2.20 27.33
CA ALA A 83 20.93 -0.93 27.72
C ALA A 83 20.97 0.07 26.55
N SER A 84 21.39 -0.38 25.37
CA SER A 84 21.38 0.41 24.13
C SER A 84 19.97 0.81 23.72
N PHE A 85 19.03 -0.14 23.74
CA PHE A 85 17.63 0.10 23.42
C PHE A 85 17.00 1.18 24.31
N LEU A 86 17.19 1.12 25.63
CA LEU A 86 16.65 2.11 26.56
C LEU A 86 17.18 3.52 26.25
N LYS A 87 18.49 3.66 25.99
CA LYS A 87 19.12 4.95 25.66
C LYS A 87 18.60 5.54 24.35
N GLN A 88 18.27 4.70 23.36
CA GLN A 88 17.77 5.16 22.06
C GLN A 88 16.26 5.42 22.08
N HIS A 89 15.47 4.52 22.68
CA HIS A 89 14.02 4.57 22.66
C HIS A 89 13.46 5.73 23.47
N TYR A 90 14.03 6.00 24.64
CA TYR A 90 13.55 7.03 25.56
C TYR A 90 14.27 8.38 25.43
N LYS A 91 14.99 8.61 24.32
CA LYS A 91 15.78 9.83 24.10
C LYS A 91 14.93 11.08 23.80
N GLU A 92 13.74 10.93 23.21
CA GLU A 92 12.95 12.05 22.67
C GLU A 92 11.45 12.05 23.06
N ASP A 93 11.01 11.18 24.00
CA ASP A 93 9.59 10.95 24.30
C ASP A 93 9.22 11.01 25.79
N PHE A 94 7.90 11.11 26.06
CA PHE A 94 7.29 11.12 27.40
C PHE A 94 7.69 9.88 28.23
N LEU A 95 8.51 10.11 29.26
CA LEU A 95 8.98 9.05 30.17
C LEU A 95 7.84 8.55 31.08
N PRO A 96 7.68 7.22 31.24
CA PRO A 96 6.83 6.68 32.29
C PRO A 96 7.47 6.92 33.67
N ASN A 97 6.69 6.75 34.73
CA ASN A 97 7.22 6.76 36.10
C ASN A 97 8.00 5.48 36.42
N LYS A 98 7.66 4.36 35.76
CA LYS A 98 8.32 3.08 35.99
C LYS A 98 8.58 2.34 34.68
N ILE A 99 9.78 1.82 34.50
CA ILE A 99 10.13 0.90 33.41
C ILE A 99 10.48 -0.45 34.05
N ILE A 100 9.75 -1.50 33.69
CA ILE A 100 9.95 -2.85 34.19
C ILE A 100 10.74 -3.64 33.16
N LEU A 101 11.92 -4.12 33.53
CA LEU A 101 12.82 -4.89 32.67
C LEU A 101 12.59 -6.40 32.83
N PRO A 102 12.82 -7.21 31.77
CA PRO A 102 12.66 -8.67 31.87
C PRO A 102 13.74 -9.33 32.73
N PHE A 103 14.89 -8.69 32.87
CA PHE A 103 16.02 -9.05 33.73
C PHE A 103 16.76 -7.79 34.14
N ASP A 104 17.61 -7.89 35.15
CA ASP A 104 18.42 -6.77 35.62
C ASP A 104 19.62 -6.52 34.68
N ILE A 105 20.08 -5.27 34.61
CA ILE A 105 21.24 -4.88 33.80
C ILE A 105 22.26 -4.10 34.66
N PRO A 106 23.58 -4.26 34.43
CA PRO A 106 24.60 -3.58 35.25
C PRO A 106 24.47 -2.05 35.24
N GLU A 107 24.21 -1.44 34.09
CA GLU A 107 24.15 0.02 33.89
C GLU A 107 22.79 0.63 34.27
N ARG A 108 21.91 -0.12 34.95
CA ARG A 108 20.53 0.30 35.23
C ARG A 108 20.47 1.66 35.93
N GLU A 109 21.29 1.86 36.96
CA GLU A 109 21.29 3.10 37.76
C GLU A 109 21.82 4.29 36.95
N GLU A 110 22.84 4.06 36.13
CA GLU A 110 23.38 5.09 35.23
C GLU A 110 22.35 5.50 34.17
N ILE A 111 21.68 4.53 33.54
CA ILE A 111 20.63 4.77 32.55
C ILE A 111 19.43 5.48 33.17
N GLN A 112 19.00 5.06 34.36
CA GLN A 112 17.91 5.72 35.08
C GLN A 112 18.25 7.19 35.34
N THR A 113 19.46 7.47 35.82
CA THR A 113 19.91 8.83 36.10
C THR A 113 20.00 9.66 34.81
N PHE A 114 20.54 9.08 33.73
CA PHE A 114 20.65 9.71 32.43
C PHE A 114 19.29 10.07 31.82
N LEU A 115 18.33 9.14 31.84
CA LEU A 115 17.00 9.34 31.27
C LEU A 115 16.16 10.30 32.14
N ALA A 116 16.21 10.16 33.47
CA ALA A 116 15.47 11.04 34.38
C ALA A 116 15.93 12.50 34.24
N ASN A 117 17.22 12.73 33.97
CA ASN A 117 17.84 14.05 33.79
C ASN A 117 17.44 15.06 34.89
N GLY A 118 17.24 14.56 36.13
CA GLY A 118 16.81 15.32 37.30
C GLY A 118 15.37 15.88 37.27
N LYS A 119 14.54 15.53 36.27
CA LYS A 119 13.21 16.11 36.05
C LYS A 119 12.04 15.16 36.34
N TYR A 120 12.30 13.86 36.46
CA TYR A 120 11.27 12.84 36.57
C TYR A 120 11.62 11.81 37.65
N ASP A 121 10.63 11.38 38.43
CA ASP A 121 10.73 10.24 39.34
C ASP A 121 10.62 8.93 38.53
N LEU A 122 11.64 8.66 37.72
CA LEU A 122 11.74 7.45 36.92
C LEU A 122 12.38 6.33 37.74
N ILE A 123 11.71 5.18 37.79
CA ILE A 123 12.24 3.95 38.38
C ILE A 123 12.40 2.90 37.29
N ILE A 124 13.63 2.42 37.06
CA ILE A 124 13.92 1.28 36.19
C ILE A 124 14.24 0.10 37.11
N THR A 125 13.55 -1.02 36.94
CA THR A 125 13.73 -2.18 37.82
C THR A 125 13.25 -3.49 37.18
N PRO A 126 13.84 -4.65 37.52
CA PRO A 126 13.21 -5.94 37.26
C PRO A 126 11.87 -6.10 38.01
N PRO A 127 11.02 -7.07 37.64
CA PRO A 127 9.71 -7.25 38.26
C PRO A 127 9.85 -7.62 39.75
N SER A 128 9.23 -6.83 40.64
CA SER A 128 9.32 -7.02 42.08
C SER A 128 8.09 -7.68 42.71
N SER A 129 7.00 -7.84 41.95
CA SER A 129 5.77 -8.51 42.39
C SER A 129 5.34 -9.64 41.45
N PRO A 130 4.52 -10.61 41.91
CA PRO A 130 3.97 -11.67 41.04
C PRO A 130 3.26 -11.12 39.81
N ARG A 131 2.52 -10.02 39.98
CA ARG A 131 1.82 -9.34 38.89
C ARG A 131 2.77 -8.76 37.85
N GLU A 132 3.85 -8.11 38.28
CA GLU A 132 4.85 -7.56 37.35
C GLU A 132 5.59 -8.67 36.60
N LYS A 133 5.81 -9.83 37.24
CA LYS A 133 6.36 -11.02 36.56
C LYS A 133 5.43 -11.53 35.47
N GLU A 134 4.12 -11.54 35.72
CA GLU A 134 3.12 -11.90 34.72
C GLU A 134 3.08 -10.91 33.56
N GLU A 135 3.13 -9.60 33.84
CA GLU A 135 3.18 -8.57 32.80
C GLU A 135 4.44 -8.70 31.92
N VAL A 136 5.60 -8.97 32.52
CA VAL A 136 6.86 -9.24 31.79
C VAL A 136 6.74 -10.52 30.96
N LEU A 137 6.12 -11.57 31.49
CA LEU A 137 5.89 -12.81 30.77
C LEU A 137 4.99 -12.59 29.55
N LEU A 138 3.92 -11.80 29.69
CA LEU A 138 3.04 -11.44 28.58
C LEU A 138 3.76 -10.60 27.53
N ALA A 139 4.56 -9.62 27.96
CA ALA A 139 5.38 -8.82 27.05
C ALA A 139 6.40 -9.69 26.30
N THR A 140 7.00 -10.67 26.97
CA THR A 140 7.94 -11.63 26.38
C THR A 140 7.24 -12.57 25.39
N LYS A 141 6.05 -13.05 25.73
CA LYS A 141 5.19 -13.81 24.80
C LYS A 141 4.79 -12.98 23.59
N ASN A 142 4.56 -11.68 23.73
CA ASN A 142 4.28 -10.81 22.59
C ASN A 142 5.50 -10.66 21.66
N ALA A 143 6.70 -10.53 22.22
CA ALA A 143 7.95 -10.53 21.44
C ALA A 143 8.18 -11.89 20.74
N GLU A 144 7.91 -12.99 21.44
CA GLU A 144 7.93 -14.34 20.87
C GLU A 144 6.91 -14.48 19.76
N LEU A 145 5.63 -14.14 19.97
CA LEU A 145 4.57 -14.20 18.96
C LEU A 145 4.89 -13.33 17.75
N PHE A 146 5.53 -12.17 17.92
CA PHE A 146 5.94 -11.32 16.79
C PHE A 146 7.05 -11.95 15.93
N LEU A 147 7.95 -12.73 16.55
CA LEU A 147 9.04 -13.44 15.85
C LEU A 147 8.67 -14.87 15.43
N SER A 148 7.72 -15.50 16.13
CA SER A 148 7.23 -16.87 15.92
C SER A 148 5.95 -16.92 15.10
N SER A 149 5.24 -15.80 14.95
CA SER A 149 4.51 -15.57 13.72
C SER A 149 5.57 -15.65 12.63
N GLU A 150 5.71 -16.83 12.02
CA GLU A 150 5.99 -16.90 10.61
C GLU A 150 5.07 -15.85 10.01
N LYS A 151 5.60 -14.68 9.67
CA LYS A 151 4.89 -13.79 8.77
C LYS A 151 4.76 -14.66 7.54
N LYS A 152 3.62 -15.34 7.40
CA LYS A 152 3.24 -15.93 6.13
C LYS A 152 3.52 -14.83 5.14
N SER A 153 4.43 -15.11 4.21
CA SER A 153 4.75 -14.14 3.20
C SER A 153 3.40 -13.65 2.65
N PRO A 154 3.19 -12.34 2.38
CA PRO A 154 1.96 -11.89 1.73
C PRO A 154 1.65 -12.71 0.46
N LEU A 155 2.68 -13.32 -0.15
CA LEU A 155 2.55 -14.26 -1.25
C LEU A 155 1.96 -15.62 -0.82
N GLU A 156 2.33 -16.16 0.33
CA GLU A 156 1.77 -17.40 0.89
C GLU A 156 0.33 -17.20 1.33
N GLY A 157 0.02 -16.03 1.91
CA GLY A 157 -1.36 -15.66 2.24
C GLY A 157 -2.20 -15.51 0.97
N LEU A 158 -1.68 -14.88 -0.09
CA LEU A 158 -2.33 -14.85 -1.40
C LEU A 158 -2.51 -16.23 -2.01
N MET A 159 -1.49 -17.08 -1.99
CA MET A 159 -1.55 -18.45 -2.51
C MET A 159 -2.68 -19.24 -1.84
N ASN A 160 -2.76 -19.18 -0.51
CA ASN A 160 -3.78 -19.89 0.25
C ASN A 160 -5.18 -19.30 0.02
N SER A 161 -5.31 -17.97 0.06
CA SER A 161 -6.62 -17.29 -0.04
C SER A 161 -7.22 -17.42 -1.44
N LEU A 162 -6.37 -17.44 -2.47
CA LEU A 162 -6.78 -17.55 -3.88
C LEU A 162 -6.77 -18.99 -4.40
N GLY A 163 -6.36 -19.97 -3.58
CA GLY A 163 -6.28 -21.37 -3.99
C GLY A 163 -5.24 -21.64 -5.10
N LEU A 164 -4.14 -20.89 -5.13
CA LEU A 164 -3.10 -21.04 -6.16
C LEU A 164 -2.25 -22.28 -5.89
N GLU A 165 -1.88 -23.00 -6.95
CA GLU A 165 -1.01 -24.18 -6.87
C GLU A 165 0.43 -23.81 -6.48
N THR A 166 0.88 -22.61 -6.86
CA THR A 166 2.24 -22.13 -6.62
C THR A 166 2.24 -20.72 -6.04
N LEU A 167 3.35 -20.39 -5.39
CA LEU A 167 3.55 -19.08 -4.80
C LEU A 167 3.57 -18.00 -5.90
N PRO A 168 2.72 -16.95 -5.84
CA PRO A 168 2.63 -15.95 -6.91
C PRO A 168 3.80 -14.96 -6.86
N ARG A 169 4.98 -15.39 -7.30
CA ARG A 169 6.22 -14.60 -7.20
C ARG A 169 6.20 -13.40 -8.14
N ARG A 170 5.66 -13.55 -9.33
CA ARG A 170 5.51 -12.51 -10.36
C ARG A 170 4.06 -12.08 -10.48
N ILE A 171 3.74 -10.90 -9.94
CA ILE A 171 2.40 -10.32 -10.01
C ILE A 171 2.40 -9.17 -11.01
N GLU A 172 1.48 -9.17 -11.97
CA GLU A 172 1.28 -8.06 -12.90
C GLU A 172 -0.01 -7.31 -12.61
N GLY A 173 0.08 -5.99 -12.46
CA GLY A 173 -1.06 -5.10 -12.22
C GLY A 173 -1.39 -4.25 -13.45
N TYR A 174 -2.67 -4.15 -13.78
CA TYR A 174 -3.17 -3.41 -14.93
C TYR A 174 -4.19 -2.33 -14.55
N ASP A 175 -4.03 -1.13 -15.09
CA ASP A 175 -4.98 -0.01 -14.97
C ASP A 175 -5.19 0.64 -16.35
N ILE A 176 -6.44 0.97 -16.66
CA ILE A 176 -6.80 1.80 -17.82
C ILE A 176 -7.12 3.19 -17.32
N SER A 177 -6.37 4.18 -17.81
CA SER A 177 -6.58 5.59 -17.48
C SER A 177 -6.69 6.43 -18.74
N ASN A 178 -7.54 7.44 -18.69
CA ASN A 178 -7.73 8.42 -19.76
C ASN A 178 -7.57 9.86 -19.24
N ILE A 179 -7.23 10.77 -20.15
CA ILE A 179 -7.38 12.22 -19.94
C ILE A 179 -8.20 12.75 -21.11
N GLY A 180 -9.46 13.08 -20.83
CA GLY A 180 -10.41 13.48 -21.87
C GLY A 180 -10.68 12.35 -22.87
N PRO A 181 -11.26 12.67 -24.04
CA PRO A 181 -11.62 11.68 -25.06
C PRO A 181 -10.44 11.21 -25.93
N GLU A 182 -9.32 11.94 -25.94
CA GLU A 182 -8.25 11.76 -26.95
C GLU A 182 -7.06 10.93 -26.48
N ILE A 183 -6.70 10.98 -25.19
CA ILE A 183 -5.51 10.30 -24.68
C ILE A 183 -5.91 9.23 -23.68
N LYS A 184 -5.78 7.97 -24.09
CA LYS A 184 -5.98 6.80 -23.23
C LYS A 184 -4.72 5.93 -23.20
N VAL A 185 -4.38 5.45 -22.00
CA VAL A 185 -3.27 4.53 -21.80
C VAL A 185 -3.69 3.37 -20.90
N GLY A 186 -3.16 2.19 -21.19
CA GLY A 186 -3.06 1.11 -20.23
C GLY A 186 -1.69 1.11 -19.58
N SER A 187 -1.65 0.90 -18.27
CA SER A 187 -0.42 0.68 -17.53
C SER A 187 -0.30 -0.78 -17.13
N GLN A 188 0.92 -1.30 -17.18
CA GLN A 188 1.31 -2.58 -16.61
C GLN A 188 2.45 -2.32 -15.63
N VAL A 189 2.25 -2.75 -14.39
CA VAL A 189 3.29 -2.79 -13.37
C VAL A 189 3.60 -4.23 -13.02
N THR A 190 4.81 -4.48 -12.54
CA THR A 190 5.26 -5.83 -12.19
C THR A 190 5.83 -5.81 -10.79
N PHE A 191 5.41 -6.76 -9.98
CA PHE A 191 5.99 -7.04 -8.67
C PHE A 191 6.67 -8.40 -8.75
N ILE A 192 7.90 -8.48 -8.22
CA ILE A 192 8.65 -9.72 -8.06
C ILE A 192 8.89 -9.89 -6.56
N ASP A 193 8.49 -11.03 -6.02
CA ASP A 193 8.59 -11.35 -4.59
C ASP A 193 7.98 -10.26 -3.68
N GLY A 194 6.81 -9.75 -4.09
CA GLY A 194 6.08 -8.71 -3.36
C GLY A 194 6.70 -7.30 -3.46
N LYS A 195 7.75 -7.10 -4.27
CA LYS A 195 8.43 -5.81 -4.45
C LYS A 195 8.28 -5.27 -5.88
N PRO A 196 8.14 -3.94 -6.06
CA PRO A 196 8.08 -3.33 -7.38
C PRO A 196 9.33 -3.60 -8.24
N SER A 197 9.13 -4.11 -9.46
CA SER A 197 10.16 -4.33 -10.47
C SER A 197 9.96 -3.35 -11.64
N LYS A 198 10.51 -2.13 -11.48
CA LYS A 198 10.23 -0.97 -12.35
C LYS A 198 10.75 -1.15 -13.78
N GLU A 199 11.81 -1.92 -13.96
CA GLU A 199 12.39 -2.32 -15.23
C GLU A 199 11.40 -3.12 -16.10
N ASN A 200 10.45 -3.80 -15.47
CA ASN A 200 9.42 -4.59 -16.12
C ASN A 200 8.11 -3.82 -16.37
N TYR A 201 8.04 -2.54 -16.00
CA TYR A 201 6.84 -1.74 -16.22
C TYR A 201 6.66 -1.41 -17.70
N ARG A 202 5.40 -1.35 -18.16
CA ARG A 202 5.07 -1.01 -19.54
C ARG A 202 3.89 -0.05 -19.59
N ILE A 203 3.90 0.83 -20.59
CA ILE A 203 2.79 1.72 -20.93
C ILE A 203 2.34 1.41 -22.34
N TYR A 204 1.04 1.20 -22.47
CA TYR A 204 0.36 0.91 -23.72
C TYR A 204 -0.48 2.13 -24.09
N LYS A 205 -0.08 2.86 -25.12
CA LYS A 205 -0.96 3.85 -25.74
C LYS A 205 -2.07 3.09 -26.47
N ILE A 206 -3.32 3.40 -26.15
CA ILE A 206 -4.50 2.83 -26.82
C ILE A 206 -4.66 3.53 -28.15
N LYS A 207 -4.87 2.77 -29.22
CA LYS A 207 -4.94 3.32 -30.59
C LYS A 207 -6.26 3.02 -31.29
N THR A 208 -6.93 1.94 -30.91
CA THR A 208 -8.05 1.39 -31.68
C THR A 208 -9.42 1.66 -31.05
N VAL A 209 -9.43 2.16 -29.81
CA VAL A 209 -10.66 2.38 -29.04
C VAL A 209 -10.93 3.88 -28.94
N PHE A 210 -12.08 4.30 -29.45
CA PHE A 210 -12.57 5.67 -29.39
C PHE A 210 -13.57 5.82 -28.23
N GLY A 211 -13.50 6.92 -27.48
CA GLY A 211 -14.41 7.19 -26.37
C GLY A 211 -14.09 6.46 -25.06
N GLN A 212 -15.01 6.53 -24.10
CA GLN A 212 -14.85 5.97 -22.75
C GLN A 212 -15.24 4.49 -22.67
N ASP A 213 -14.59 3.66 -23.48
CA ASP A 213 -14.71 2.20 -23.39
C ASP A 213 -13.43 1.59 -22.80
N ASP A 214 -13.42 1.39 -21.48
CA ASP A 214 -12.26 0.88 -20.76
C ASP A 214 -12.11 -0.65 -20.89
N ILE A 215 -13.21 -1.37 -21.12
CA ILE A 215 -13.21 -2.82 -21.39
C ILE A 215 -12.49 -3.13 -22.70
N SER A 216 -12.85 -2.46 -23.80
CA SER A 216 -12.18 -2.65 -25.08
C SER A 216 -10.71 -2.20 -25.03
N SER A 217 -10.42 -1.19 -24.21
CA SER A 217 -9.05 -0.71 -24.03
C SER A 217 -8.20 -1.73 -23.28
N LEU A 218 -8.74 -2.35 -22.22
CA LEU A 218 -8.11 -3.46 -21.52
C LEU A 218 -7.84 -4.64 -22.46
N ARG A 219 -8.82 -4.99 -23.31
CA ARG A 219 -8.65 -6.03 -24.33
C ARG A 219 -7.46 -5.73 -25.26
N GLU A 220 -7.32 -4.49 -25.75
CA GLU A 220 -6.18 -4.09 -26.60
C GLU A 220 -4.84 -4.29 -25.87
N VAL A 221 -4.76 -3.87 -24.60
CA VAL A 221 -3.54 -3.95 -23.77
C VAL A 221 -3.14 -5.40 -23.55
N LEU A 222 -4.05 -6.23 -23.06
CA LEU A 222 -3.77 -7.63 -22.74
C LEU A 222 -3.44 -8.43 -24.01
N SER A 223 -4.15 -8.17 -25.11
CA SER A 223 -3.85 -8.83 -26.40
C SER A 223 -2.44 -8.53 -26.89
N ARG A 224 -1.97 -7.29 -26.68
CA ARG A 224 -0.60 -6.89 -27.03
C ARG A 224 0.43 -7.46 -26.06
N ARG A 225 0.11 -7.57 -24.77
CA ARG A 225 0.98 -8.14 -23.74
C ARG A 225 1.25 -9.63 -23.98
N PHE A 226 0.20 -10.40 -24.29
CA PHE A 226 0.27 -11.85 -24.35
C PHE A 226 0.59 -12.41 -25.73
N LYS A 227 0.69 -11.55 -26.76
CA LYS A 227 1.06 -11.94 -28.13
C LYS A 227 2.34 -12.80 -28.22
N ASN A 228 3.37 -12.47 -27.44
CA ASN A 228 4.66 -13.18 -27.49
C ASN A 228 4.82 -14.23 -26.38
N LYS A 229 3.88 -14.34 -25.42
CA LYS A 229 3.89 -15.28 -24.29
C LYS A 229 5.20 -15.34 -23.46
N GLU A 230 6.00 -14.27 -23.45
CA GLU A 230 7.25 -14.21 -22.68
C GLU A 230 7.02 -13.72 -21.25
N TYR A 231 7.75 -14.33 -20.30
CA TYR A 231 7.75 -13.97 -18.86
C TYR A 231 6.34 -13.83 -18.30
N LEU A 232 5.55 -14.90 -18.38
CA LEU A 232 4.17 -14.91 -17.89
C LEU A 232 4.12 -14.65 -16.38
N PRO A 233 3.16 -13.83 -15.90
CA PRO A 233 2.93 -13.66 -14.47
C PRO A 233 2.30 -14.90 -13.85
N ASP A 234 2.53 -15.07 -12.53
CA ASP A 234 1.88 -16.08 -11.71
C ASP A 234 0.49 -15.60 -11.24
N LEU A 235 0.26 -14.28 -11.22
CA LEU A 235 -0.99 -13.65 -10.85
C LEU A 235 -1.19 -12.33 -11.59
N ILE A 236 -2.39 -12.11 -12.12
CA ILE A 236 -2.81 -10.85 -12.75
C ILE A 236 -3.80 -10.13 -11.84
N LEU A 237 -3.55 -8.85 -11.59
CA LEU A 237 -4.48 -7.94 -10.91
C LEU A 237 -4.99 -6.88 -11.89
N ILE A 238 -6.30 -6.77 -12.00
CA ILE A 238 -6.97 -5.74 -12.82
C ILE A 238 -7.61 -4.68 -11.91
N ASP A 239 -7.30 -3.40 -12.14
CA ASP A 239 -8.02 -2.28 -11.51
C ASP A 239 -9.38 -2.13 -12.22
N GLY A 240 -10.42 -2.68 -11.60
CA GLY A 240 -11.77 -2.73 -12.17
C GLY A 240 -12.67 -3.74 -11.47
N GLY A 241 -13.93 -3.79 -11.89
CA GLY A 241 -14.89 -4.81 -11.42
C GLY A 241 -15.01 -6.02 -12.36
N LYS A 242 -16.04 -6.84 -12.14
CA LYS A 242 -16.32 -8.10 -12.85
C LYS A 242 -16.24 -8.03 -14.38
N GLY A 243 -16.72 -6.96 -15.01
CA GLY A 243 -16.64 -6.79 -16.47
C GLY A 243 -15.20 -6.75 -17.01
N HIS A 244 -14.27 -6.20 -16.23
CA HIS A 244 -12.84 -6.16 -16.56
C HIS A 244 -12.20 -7.54 -16.37
N LEU A 245 -12.56 -8.23 -15.28
CA LEU A 245 -12.11 -9.61 -15.01
C LEU A 245 -12.49 -10.55 -16.16
N ASN A 246 -13.77 -10.60 -16.54
CA ASN A 246 -14.26 -11.45 -17.63
C ASN A 246 -13.56 -11.15 -18.97
N THR A 247 -13.24 -9.87 -19.20
CA THR A 247 -12.50 -9.47 -20.40
C THR A 247 -11.06 -9.98 -20.37
N ALA A 248 -10.39 -9.92 -19.22
CA ALA A 248 -9.05 -10.44 -19.06
C ALA A 248 -9.01 -11.97 -19.26
N LEU A 249 -9.92 -12.70 -18.62
CA LEU A 249 -10.06 -14.16 -18.77
C LEU A 249 -10.34 -14.54 -20.23
N SER A 250 -11.25 -13.83 -20.90
CA SER A 250 -11.55 -14.06 -22.33
C SER A 250 -10.32 -13.85 -23.23
N VAL A 251 -9.50 -12.83 -22.95
CA VAL A 251 -8.26 -12.60 -23.71
C VAL A 251 -7.25 -13.72 -23.43
N LEU A 252 -7.02 -14.07 -22.17
CA LEU A 252 -6.10 -15.15 -21.81
C LEU A 252 -6.48 -16.48 -22.49
N SER A 253 -7.77 -16.83 -22.45
CA SER A 253 -8.31 -18.01 -23.12
C SER A 253 -8.07 -17.98 -24.64
N SER A 254 -8.21 -16.82 -25.30
CA SER A 254 -7.90 -16.67 -26.73
C SER A 254 -6.42 -16.87 -27.10
N PHE A 255 -5.54 -16.83 -26.10
CA PHE A 255 -4.13 -17.14 -26.21
C PHE A 255 -3.78 -18.51 -25.63
N ASP A 256 -4.74 -19.37 -25.27
CA ASP A 256 -4.49 -20.65 -24.58
C ASP A 256 -3.64 -20.48 -23.30
N LEU A 257 -3.98 -19.47 -22.49
CA LEU A 257 -3.31 -19.18 -21.21
C LEU A 257 -4.31 -19.30 -20.06
N GLU A 258 -3.90 -20.00 -19.00
CA GLU A 258 -4.67 -20.20 -17.76
C GLU A 258 -3.93 -19.53 -16.61
N ILE A 259 -3.89 -18.19 -16.61
CA ILE A 259 -3.21 -17.41 -15.58
C ILE A 259 -4.23 -16.95 -14.53
N PRO A 260 -4.00 -17.22 -13.23
CA PRO A 260 -4.84 -16.71 -12.15
C PRO A 260 -5.02 -15.20 -12.27
N THR A 261 -6.28 -14.75 -12.30
CA THR A 261 -6.62 -13.35 -12.51
C THR A 261 -7.64 -12.89 -11.49
N VAL A 262 -7.39 -11.75 -10.88
CA VAL A 262 -8.26 -11.12 -9.88
C VAL A 262 -8.53 -9.67 -10.27
N ALA A 263 -9.71 -9.16 -9.93
CA ALA A 263 -10.04 -7.75 -10.12
C ALA A 263 -10.35 -7.08 -8.79
N LEU A 264 -9.88 -5.86 -8.59
CA LEU A 264 -10.03 -5.11 -7.34
C LEU A 264 -10.74 -3.79 -7.60
N ALA A 265 -11.98 -3.64 -7.10
CA ALA A 265 -12.77 -2.43 -7.30
C ALA A 265 -12.41 -1.33 -6.29
N LYS A 266 -12.69 -0.07 -6.67
CA LYS A 266 -12.22 1.13 -5.98
C LYS A 266 -13.07 1.56 -4.76
N GLN A 267 -14.34 1.18 -4.70
CA GLN A 267 -15.27 1.71 -3.69
C GLN A 267 -15.25 0.93 -2.36
N GLU A 268 -15.13 -0.40 -2.39
CA GLU A 268 -15.17 -1.24 -1.19
C GLU A 268 -13.92 -2.12 -1.01
N GLU A 269 -12.93 -1.99 -1.91
CA GLU A 269 -11.81 -2.93 -2.01
C GLU A 269 -12.27 -4.39 -2.19
N ASP A 270 -13.42 -4.56 -2.83
CA ASP A 270 -13.96 -5.86 -3.19
C ASP A 270 -13.04 -6.56 -4.18
N LEU A 271 -12.67 -7.78 -3.82
CA LEU A 271 -11.96 -8.70 -4.68
C LEU A 271 -12.99 -9.50 -5.49
N TYR A 272 -12.88 -9.44 -6.81
CA TYR A 272 -13.68 -10.25 -7.72
C TYR A 272 -12.80 -11.38 -8.26
N LEU A 273 -13.27 -12.61 -8.05
CA LEU A 273 -12.74 -13.84 -8.62
C LEU A 273 -13.69 -14.41 -9.68
N GLU A 274 -13.22 -15.40 -10.43
CA GLU A 274 -13.99 -16.07 -11.48
C GLU A 274 -15.33 -16.66 -10.95
N ASP A 275 -15.35 -17.11 -9.69
CA ASP A 275 -16.50 -17.76 -9.06
C ASP A 275 -17.36 -16.86 -8.15
N ASP A 276 -17.26 -15.52 -8.24
CA ASP A 276 -17.93 -14.56 -7.33
C ASP A 276 -17.62 -14.78 -5.81
N PHE A 277 -16.62 -15.59 -5.49
CA PHE A 277 -16.16 -15.82 -4.13
C PHE A 277 -15.28 -14.64 -3.68
N ASN A 278 -15.62 -14.01 -2.55
CA ASN A 278 -14.73 -13.07 -1.88
C ASN A 278 -13.96 -13.84 -0.80
N PRO A 279 -12.71 -14.25 -1.05
CA PRO A 279 -11.97 -15.07 -0.12
C PRO A 279 -11.66 -14.29 1.15
N ASP A 280 -11.76 -14.96 2.30
CA ASP A 280 -11.23 -14.41 3.55
C ASP A 280 -9.71 -14.35 3.42
N MET A 281 -9.19 -13.12 3.32
CA MET A 281 -7.80 -12.83 3.00
C MET A 281 -7.18 -12.05 4.15
N ASP A 282 -5.98 -12.47 4.56
CA ASP A 282 -5.25 -11.75 5.60
C ASP A 282 -4.88 -10.32 5.15
N THR A 283 -4.73 -9.45 6.14
CA THR A 283 -4.47 -8.02 5.95
C THR A 283 -3.21 -7.76 5.12
N ASP A 284 -2.16 -8.56 5.28
CA ASP A 284 -0.88 -8.33 4.59
C ASP A 284 -0.96 -8.70 3.10
N SER A 285 -1.63 -9.81 2.77
CA SER A 285 -1.95 -10.23 1.41
C SER A 285 -2.86 -9.24 0.69
N LYS A 286 -3.93 -8.78 1.35
CA LYS A 286 -4.83 -7.75 0.81
C LYS A 286 -4.07 -6.45 0.54
N ASN A 287 -3.22 -6.04 1.49
CA ASN A 287 -2.37 -4.85 1.34
C ASN A 287 -1.38 -4.97 0.16
N LEU A 288 -0.90 -6.17 -0.17
CA LEU A 288 -0.06 -6.37 -1.35
C LEU A 288 -0.84 -6.10 -2.64
N LEU A 289 -2.06 -6.62 -2.78
CA LEU A 289 -2.90 -6.34 -3.96
C LEU A 289 -3.24 -4.86 -4.07
N ILE A 290 -3.58 -4.20 -2.95
CA ILE A 290 -3.82 -2.75 -2.90
C ILE A 290 -2.57 -1.98 -3.37
N LYS A 291 -1.37 -2.39 -2.94
CA LYS A 291 -0.10 -1.78 -3.39
C LYS A 291 0.09 -1.95 -4.90
N VAL A 292 -0.16 -3.14 -5.46
CA VAL A 292 -0.06 -3.40 -6.89
C VAL A 292 -1.03 -2.51 -7.68
N ARG A 293 -2.30 -2.43 -7.27
CA ARG A 293 -3.32 -1.55 -7.89
C ARG A 293 -2.89 -0.09 -7.84
N ASN A 294 -2.55 0.41 -6.65
CA ASN A 294 -2.18 1.80 -6.45
C ASN A 294 -0.93 2.18 -7.27
N GLU A 295 0.02 1.24 -7.42
CA GLU A 295 1.22 1.45 -8.23
C GLU A 295 0.90 1.48 -9.73
N ALA A 296 -0.01 0.61 -10.22
CA ALA A 296 -0.52 0.66 -11.59
C ALA A 296 -1.16 2.02 -11.88
N HIS A 297 -2.11 2.43 -11.03
CA HIS A 297 -2.81 3.70 -11.15
C HIS A 297 -1.84 4.90 -11.10
N ARG A 298 -0.89 4.91 -10.15
CA ARG A 298 0.14 5.95 -10.04
C ARG A 298 1.00 6.02 -11.31
N PHE A 299 1.39 4.87 -11.86
CA PHE A 299 2.21 4.80 -13.05
C PHE A 299 1.44 5.29 -14.29
N ALA A 300 0.15 4.96 -14.42
CA ALA A 300 -0.72 5.48 -15.46
C ALA A 300 -0.84 7.01 -15.40
N ILE A 301 -1.21 7.57 -14.25
CA ILE A 301 -1.36 9.02 -14.05
C ILE A 301 -0.07 9.76 -14.38
N LYS A 302 1.08 9.27 -13.90
CA LYS A 302 2.39 9.88 -14.16
C LYS A 302 2.66 9.98 -15.67
N ASN A 303 2.40 8.91 -16.42
CA ASN A 303 2.64 8.88 -17.86
C ASN A 303 1.64 9.74 -18.64
N LEU A 304 0.36 9.73 -18.25
CA LEU A 304 -0.65 10.60 -18.83
C LEU A 304 -0.32 12.09 -18.64
N ARG A 305 0.09 12.50 -17.44
CA ARG A 305 0.54 13.88 -17.18
C ARG A 305 1.73 14.26 -18.07
N ASN A 306 2.70 13.36 -18.21
CA ASN A 306 3.86 13.58 -19.10
C ASN A 306 3.45 13.68 -20.57
N MET A 307 2.50 12.85 -21.03
CA MET A 307 1.97 12.88 -22.38
C MET A 307 1.18 14.15 -22.65
N LYS A 308 0.30 14.56 -21.72
CA LYS A 308 -0.43 15.83 -21.79
C LYS A 308 0.54 17.01 -21.87
N ARG A 309 1.55 17.05 -21.01
CA ARG A 309 2.58 18.11 -21.06
C ARG A 309 3.29 18.14 -22.42
N LYS A 310 3.64 16.99 -23.00
CA LYS A 310 4.25 16.92 -24.34
C LYS A 310 3.28 17.34 -25.45
N ALA A 311 2.01 16.93 -25.38
CA ALA A 311 0.98 17.32 -26.33
C ALA A 311 0.68 18.83 -26.27
N SER A 312 0.66 19.42 -25.07
CA SER A 312 0.55 20.87 -24.87
C SER A 312 1.79 21.65 -25.35
N VAL A 313 2.94 20.98 -25.55
CA VAL A 313 4.17 21.59 -26.08
C VAL A 313 4.21 21.55 -27.61
N HIS A 314 3.52 20.59 -28.25
CA HIS A 314 3.32 20.59 -29.71
C HIS A 314 2.22 21.60 -30.04
N SER A 315 2.62 22.73 -30.59
CA SER A 315 1.68 23.73 -31.11
C SER A 315 1.27 23.30 -32.51
N PRO A 316 0.03 23.55 -32.94
CA PRO A 316 -0.35 23.49 -34.36
C PRO A 316 0.61 24.27 -35.27
N LEU A 317 1.28 25.30 -34.74
CA LEU A 317 2.30 26.07 -35.47
C LEU A 317 3.57 25.27 -35.80
N ASP A 318 3.83 24.16 -35.11
CA ASP A 318 5.00 23.30 -35.40
C ASP A 318 4.82 22.49 -36.70
N ASP A 319 3.58 22.35 -37.19
CA ASP A 319 3.28 21.65 -38.44
C ASP A 319 3.49 22.52 -39.68
N ILE A 320 3.82 23.80 -39.51
CA ILE A 320 4.01 24.76 -40.61
C ILE A 320 5.43 24.60 -41.19
N PRO A 321 5.60 24.11 -42.43
CA PRO A 321 6.91 23.94 -43.04
C PRO A 321 7.65 25.29 -43.13
N GLY A 322 8.86 25.35 -42.60
CA GLY A 322 9.68 26.57 -42.61
C GLY A 322 9.46 27.52 -41.43
N LEU A 323 8.50 27.24 -40.53
CA LEU A 323 8.33 28.00 -39.29
C LEU A 323 9.25 27.46 -38.18
N GLY A 324 10.43 28.06 -38.06
CA GLY A 324 11.38 27.71 -37.00
C GLY A 324 10.99 28.23 -35.60
N PRO A 325 11.55 27.66 -34.52
CA PRO A 325 11.16 27.95 -33.13
C PRO A 325 11.32 29.44 -32.74
N LYS A 326 12.33 30.14 -33.28
CA LYS A 326 12.53 31.58 -33.01
C LYS A 326 11.40 32.47 -33.53
N ARG A 327 10.83 32.13 -34.70
CA ARG A 327 9.72 32.88 -35.31
C ARG A 327 8.39 32.55 -34.62
N LYS A 328 8.20 31.28 -34.24
CA LYS A 328 7.05 30.83 -33.46
C LYS A 328 6.92 31.58 -32.13
N VAL A 329 8.01 31.69 -31.38
CA VAL A 329 8.03 32.43 -30.10
C VAL A 329 7.64 33.89 -30.33
N LYS A 330 8.22 34.57 -31.34
CA LYS A 330 7.86 35.97 -31.65
C LYS A 330 6.39 36.18 -32.01
N LEU A 331 5.79 35.24 -32.74
CA LEU A 331 4.36 35.28 -33.06
C LEU A 331 3.51 35.13 -31.80
N LEU A 332 3.86 34.18 -30.92
CA LEU A 332 3.13 33.98 -29.67
C LEU A 332 3.34 35.13 -28.67
N ASP A 333 4.51 35.75 -28.64
CA ASP A 333 4.77 36.93 -27.80
C ASP A 333 3.91 38.13 -28.23
N ARG A 334 3.68 38.30 -29.54
CA ARG A 334 2.87 39.40 -30.08
C ARG A 334 1.36 39.16 -29.94
N PHE A 335 0.90 37.96 -30.28
CA PHE A 335 -0.53 37.66 -30.36
C PHE A 335 -1.07 36.96 -29.11
N GLY A 336 -0.20 36.42 -28.25
CA GLY A 336 -0.53 35.75 -26.98
C GLY A 336 -1.10 34.34 -27.16
N SER A 337 -2.01 34.13 -28.12
CA SER A 337 -2.65 32.84 -28.39
C SER A 337 -2.84 32.59 -29.89
N ILE A 338 -3.07 31.33 -30.26
CA ILE A 338 -3.37 30.94 -31.63
C ILE A 338 -4.71 31.54 -32.09
N ASP A 339 -5.69 31.68 -31.19
CA ASP A 339 -6.99 32.29 -31.51
C ASP A 339 -6.89 33.79 -31.83
N ASN A 340 -5.95 34.49 -31.19
CA ASN A 340 -5.64 35.87 -31.53
C ASN A 340 -4.87 35.94 -32.85
N LEU A 341 -3.97 34.99 -33.10
CA LEU A 341 -3.26 34.87 -34.38
C LEU A 341 -4.21 34.58 -35.55
N LYS A 342 -5.32 33.84 -35.34
CA LYS A 342 -6.41 33.64 -36.32
C LYS A 342 -7.07 34.94 -36.77
N LYS A 343 -7.11 35.95 -35.88
CA LYS A 343 -7.74 37.25 -36.12
C LYS A 343 -6.77 38.30 -36.68
N ALA A 344 -5.47 38.01 -36.66
CA ALA A 344 -4.44 38.91 -37.15
C ALA A 344 -4.55 39.15 -38.66
N LYS A 345 -4.14 40.32 -39.12
CA LYS A 345 -4.02 40.60 -40.57
C LYS A 345 -2.73 40.00 -41.12
N LEU A 346 -2.71 39.70 -42.42
CA LEU A 346 -1.52 39.17 -43.10
C LEU A 346 -0.30 40.11 -42.94
N GLU A 347 -0.55 41.42 -43.01
CA GLU A 347 0.44 42.49 -42.82
C GLU A 347 1.13 42.38 -41.45
N GLU A 348 0.37 42.13 -40.38
CA GLU A 348 0.88 42.02 -39.01
C GLU A 348 1.74 40.76 -38.80
N ILE A 349 1.45 39.68 -39.53
CA ILE A 349 2.25 38.45 -39.53
C ILE A 349 3.55 38.68 -40.31
N GLN A 350 3.46 39.40 -41.43
CA GLN A 350 4.58 39.70 -42.31
C GLN A 350 5.65 40.57 -41.62
N ASP A 351 5.24 41.55 -40.83
CA ASP A 351 6.14 42.41 -40.04
C ASP A 351 7.03 41.63 -39.06
N ILE A 352 6.55 40.48 -38.57
CA ILE A 352 7.27 39.67 -37.57
C ILE A 352 8.17 38.64 -38.24
N VAL A 353 7.62 37.97 -39.27
CA VAL A 353 8.28 36.85 -39.95
C VAL A 353 9.33 37.34 -40.95
N ASN A 354 9.13 38.54 -41.51
CA ASN A 354 9.96 39.18 -42.53
C ASN A 354 10.22 38.26 -43.74
N ASN A 355 9.18 37.52 -44.15
CA ASN A 355 9.18 36.65 -45.32
C ASN A 355 7.75 36.48 -45.82
N SER A 356 7.45 37.00 -47.02
CA SER A 356 6.08 37.04 -47.55
C SER A 356 5.49 35.65 -47.78
N SER A 357 6.24 34.73 -48.39
CA SER A 357 5.79 33.37 -48.70
C SER A 357 5.47 32.56 -47.42
N LEU A 358 6.32 32.69 -46.39
CA LEU A 358 6.07 32.02 -45.11
C LEU A 358 4.91 32.66 -44.35
N SER A 359 4.73 33.98 -44.45
CA SER A 359 3.62 34.69 -43.79
C SER A 359 2.27 34.32 -44.37
N GLU A 360 2.17 34.18 -45.68
CA GLU A 360 0.96 33.66 -46.36
C GLU A 360 0.67 32.21 -45.96
N THR A 361 1.71 31.36 -45.87
CA THR A 361 1.57 29.97 -45.43
C THR A 361 1.02 29.90 -44.00
N ILE A 362 1.54 30.72 -43.09
CA ILE A 362 1.07 30.81 -41.70
C ILE A 362 -0.37 31.33 -41.65
N PHE A 363 -0.67 32.42 -42.37
CA PHE A 363 -2.00 33.01 -42.38
C PHE A 363 -3.08 32.04 -42.88
N ASN A 364 -2.78 31.32 -43.96
CA ASN A 364 -3.69 30.32 -44.52
C ASN A 364 -3.83 29.10 -43.58
N PHE A 365 -2.73 28.60 -43.02
CA PHE A 365 -2.75 27.46 -42.10
C PHE A 365 -3.53 27.77 -40.82
N VAL A 366 -3.33 28.94 -40.22
CA VAL A 366 -4.01 29.29 -38.97
C VAL A 366 -5.51 29.45 -39.18
N LYS A 367 -5.96 29.88 -40.37
CA LYS A 367 -7.39 29.96 -40.74
C LYS A 367 -8.05 28.59 -41.00
N THR A 368 -7.28 27.54 -41.28
CA THR A 368 -7.83 26.19 -41.47
C THR A 368 -7.94 25.40 -40.15
N LEU A 369 -7.29 25.87 -39.08
CA LEU A 369 -7.45 25.30 -37.75
C LEU A 369 -8.87 25.58 -37.23
N LYS A 370 -9.61 24.52 -36.89
CA LYS A 370 -10.94 24.64 -36.25
C LYS A 370 -10.87 25.35 -34.91
#